data_AF-A0A2E6PQN7-F1
#
_entry.id   AF-A0A2E6PQN7-F1
#
_cell.length_a   1.000
_cell.length_b   1.000
_cell.length_c   1.000
_cell.angle_alpha   90.00
_cell.angle_beta   90.00
_cell.angle_gamma   90.00
#
_symmetry.space_group_name_H-M   'P 1'
#
loop_
_entity.id
_entity.type
_entity.pdbx_description
1 polymer ?
#
loop_
_entity_poly.entity_id
_entity_poly.type
_entity_poly.pdbx_seq_one_letter_code
_entity_poly.pdbx_strand_id
1 'polypeptide(L)'
;MQKNIIDQLNKDLQLSGFKPILDFDKDLNSNLNIMISFLTKNISHNLSNLYPFLYRLDLEESHIKNVLELDIEQFVYLVFNRAKKKVVFKTNFN
;
A
#
# COMPACT_ATOMS: atom_id res chain seq x y z
N MET A 1 10.51 -12.99 3.28
CA MET A 1 9.81 -11.86 3.95
C MET A 1 9.30 -10.82 2.96
N GLN A 2 10.14 -10.29 2.06
CA GLN A 2 9.74 -9.32 1.03
C GLN A 2 8.62 -9.84 0.12
N LYS A 3 8.72 -11.09 -0.36
CA LYS A 3 7.67 -11.75 -1.16
C LYS A 3 6.29 -11.66 -0.49
N ASN A 4 6.18 -12.09 0.76
CA ASN A 4 4.92 -12.07 1.50
C ASN A 4 4.33 -10.64 1.67
N ILE A 5 5.19 -9.61 1.74
CA ILE A 5 4.75 -8.20 1.81
C ILE A 5 4.16 -7.77 0.47
N ILE A 6 4.84 -8.08 -0.64
CA ILE A 6 4.37 -7.81 -2.00
C ILE A 6 3.06 -8.56 -2.27
N ASP A 7 2.97 -9.84 -1.90
CA ASP A 7 1.75 -10.66 -1.99
C ASP A 7 0.60 -10.01 -1.22
N GLN A 8 0.86 -9.58 0.02
CA GLN A 8 -0.16 -8.96 0.86
C GLN A 8 -0.65 -7.62 0.28
N LEU A 9 0.25 -6.79 -0.26
CA LEU A 9 -0.10 -5.52 -0.89
C LEU A 9 -0.90 -5.74 -2.18
N ASN A 10 -0.47 -6.65 -3.04
CA ASN A 10 -1.20 -7.00 -4.26
C ASN A 10 -2.60 -7.56 -3.96
N LYS A 11 -2.73 -8.38 -2.91
CA LYS A 11 -4.03 -8.87 -2.44
C LYS A 11 -4.91 -7.73 -1.93
N ASP A 12 -4.37 -6.82 -1.12
CA ASP A 12 -5.12 -5.67 -0.61
C ASP A 12 -5.55 -4.73 -1.76
N LEU A 13 -4.73 -4.56 -2.80
CA LEU A 13 -5.10 -3.84 -4.03
C LEU A 13 -6.26 -4.51 -4.78
N GLN A 14 -6.17 -5.83 -5.00
CA GLN A 14 -7.23 -6.60 -5.68
C GLN A 14 -8.56 -6.53 -4.96
N LEU A 15 -8.55 -6.69 -3.64
CA LEU A 15 -9.73 -6.60 -2.81
C LEU A 15 -10.32 -5.19 -2.73
N SER A 16 -9.61 -4.19 -3.25
CA SER A 16 -10.04 -2.80 -3.37
C SER A 16 -10.34 -2.36 -4.80
N GLY A 17 -10.39 -3.31 -5.75
CA GLY A 17 -10.76 -3.06 -7.15
C GLY A 17 -9.59 -2.68 -8.06
N PHE A 18 -8.35 -2.73 -7.58
CA PHE A 18 -7.15 -2.48 -8.38
C PHE A 18 -6.52 -3.77 -8.89
N LYS A 19 -5.79 -3.69 -10.01
CA LYS A 19 -4.94 -4.80 -10.45
C LYS A 19 -3.69 -4.88 -9.54
N PRO A 20 -3.08 -6.06 -9.36
CA PRO A 20 -1.73 -6.16 -8.81
C PRO A 20 -0.77 -5.28 -9.61
N ILE A 21 0.11 -4.55 -8.91
CA ILE A 21 1.08 -3.65 -9.54
C ILE A 21 2.53 -3.97 -9.12
N LEU A 22 2.71 -4.64 -7.99
CA LEU A 22 4.03 -4.96 -7.44
C LEU A 22 4.50 -6.33 -7.93
N ASP A 23 5.81 -6.50 -8.02
CA ASP A 23 6.45 -7.65 -8.67
C ASP A 23 7.59 -8.21 -7.79
N PHE A 24 7.62 -9.54 -7.63
CA PHE A 24 8.63 -10.24 -6.85
C PHE A 24 9.99 -10.28 -7.53
N ASP A 25 10.01 -10.18 -8.85
CA ASP A 25 11.23 -10.22 -9.65
C ASP A 25 11.91 -8.83 -9.71
N LYS A 26 11.21 -7.79 -9.24
CA LYS A 26 11.74 -6.44 -9.11
C LYS A 26 12.37 -6.22 -7.73
N ASP A 27 13.45 -5.45 -7.72
CA ASP A 27 14.07 -5.00 -6.48
C ASP A 27 13.14 -4.08 -5.68
N LEU A 28 13.53 -3.80 -4.44
CA LEU A 28 12.72 -2.98 -3.53
C LEU A 28 12.50 -1.56 -4.05
N ASN A 29 13.54 -0.91 -4.60
CA ASN A 29 13.45 0.46 -5.11
C ASN A 29 12.52 0.54 -6.31
N SER A 30 12.59 -0.44 -7.21
CA SER A 30 11.65 -0.58 -8.32
C SER A 30 10.20 -0.68 -7.85
N ASN A 31 9.93 -1.49 -6.82
CA ASN A 31 8.59 -1.61 -6.24
C ASN A 31 8.14 -0.35 -5.50
N LEU A 32 9.04 0.35 -4.82
CA LEU A 32 8.75 1.63 -4.17
C LEU A 32 8.34 2.68 -5.21
N ASN A 33 9.09 2.80 -6.30
CA ASN A 33 8.78 3.74 -7.39
C ASN A 33 7.43 3.46 -8.05
N ILE A 34 7.08 2.17 -8.24
CA ILE A 34 5.75 1.78 -8.73
C ILE A 34 4.65 2.24 -7.76
N MET A 35 4.84 2.02 -6.46
CA MET A 35 3.87 2.44 -5.45
C MET A 35 3.75 3.97 -5.36
N ILE A 36 4.86 4.71 -5.44
CA ILE A 36 4.85 6.18 -5.52
C ILE A 36 3.99 6.63 -6.70
N SER A 37 4.28 6.11 -7.91
CA SER A 37 3.53 6.46 -9.12
C SER A 37 2.04 6.14 -8.99
N PHE A 38 1.71 4.96 -8.46
CA PHE A 38 0.33 4.55 -8.22
C PHE A 38 -0.39 5.48 -7.24
N LEU A 39 0.21 5.78 -6.08
CA LEU A 39 -0.41 6.61 -5.06
C LEU A 39 -0.57 8.05 -5.56
N THR A 40 0.46 8.65 -6.16
CA THR A 40 0.38 10.00 -6.73
C THR A 40 -0.78 10.10 -7.73
N LYS A 41 -0.87 9.17 -8.68
CA LYS A 41 -1.94 9.17 -9.69
C LYS A 41 -3.33 9.06 -9.05
N ASN A 42 -3.50 8.19 -8.07
CA ASN A 42 -4.80 7.97 -7.46
C ASN A 42 -5.19 9.08 -6.49
N ILE A 43 -4.24 9.67 -5.77
CA ILE A 43 -4.49 10.83 -4.91
C ILE A 43 -4.96 12.03 -5.75
N SER A 44 -4.29 12.31 -6.87
CA SER A 44 -4.63 13.47 -7.70
C SER A 44 -5.92 13.32 -8.52
N HIS A 45 -6.28 12.10 -8.94
CA HIS A 45 -7.36 11.90 -9.92
C HIS A 45 -8.45 10.93 -9.50
N ASN A 46 -8.23 10.07 -8.50
CA ASN A 46 -9.12 8.96 -8.19
C ASN A 46 -9.20 8.67 -6.67
N LEU A 47 -9.21 9.71 -5.84
CA LEU A 47 -9.08 9.56 -4.38
C LEU A 47 -10.20 8.68 -3.80
N SER A 48 -11.42 8.81 -4.30
CA SER A 48 -12.56 7.98 -3.89
C SER A 48 -12.31 6.49 -4.14
N ASN A 49 -11.68 6.13 -5.25
CA ASN A 49 -11.33 4.75 -5.58
C ASN A 49 -10.16 4.25 -4.74
N LEU A 50 -9.32 5.15 -4.21
CA LEU A 50 -8.21 4.79 -3.33
C LEU A 50 -8.65 4.45 -1.91
N TYR A 51 -9.75 5.04 -1.41
CA TYR A 51 -10.21 4.84 -0.04
C TYR A 51 -10.37 3.36 0.38
N PRO A 52 -11.00 2.46 -0.41
CA PRO A 52 -11.06 1.05 -0.06
C PRO A 52 -9.68 0.42 0.19
N PHE A 53 -8.65 0.81 -0.57
CA PHE A 53 -7.28 0.35 -0.34
C PHE A 53 -6.70 0.93 0.96
N LEU A 54 -6.92 2.21 1.24
CA LEU A 54 -6.41 2.85 2.46
C LEU A 54 -7.05 2.30 3.73
N TYR A 55 -8.35 2.01 3.70
CA TYR A 55 -9.04 1.35 4.82
C TYR A 55 -8.47 -0.04 5.09
N ARG A 56 -8.11 -0.79 4.03
CA ARG A 56 -7.46 -2.09 4.23
C ARG A 56 -6.11 -1.93 4.91
N LEU A 57 -5.39 -0.83 4.76
CA LEU A 57 -4.10 -0.63 5.43
C LEU A 57 -4.22 -0.31 6.93
N ASP A 58 -5.43 -0.35 7.49
CA ASP A 58 -5.74 0.02 8.88
C ASP A 58 -5.23 1.44 9.21
N LEU A 59 -5.38 2.35 8.25
CA LEU A 59 -5.14 3.77 8.44
C LEU A 59 -6.39 4.42 9.00
N GLU A 60 -6.24 5.19 10.08
CA GLU A 60 -7.36 5.95 10.63
C GLU A 60 -7.86 6.97 9.60
N GLU A 61 -9.14 7.28 9.65
CA GLU A 61 -9.77 8.22 8.73
C GLU A 61 -9.13 9.63 8.79
N SER A 62 -8.59 10.01 9.95
CA SER A 62 -7.78 11.23 10.15
C SER A 62 -6.53 11.24 9.27
N HIS A 63 -5.79 10.13 9.24
CA HIS A 63 -4.62 9.96 8.38
C HIS A 63 -4.99 9.93 6.89
N ILE A 64 -6.14 9.34 6.56
CA ILE A 64 -6.67 9.30 5.19
C ILE A 64 -7.06 10.70 4.70
N LYS A 65 -7.68 11.53 5.55
CA LYS A 65 -8.02 12.92 5.22
C LYS A 65 -6.77 13.78 4.98
N ASN A 66 -5.70 13.48 5.73
CA ASN A 66 -4.42 14.16 5.60
C ASN A 66 -3.50 13.54 4.52
N VAL A 67 -3.95 12.55 3.75
CA VAL A 67 -3.15 11.96 2.65
C VAL A 67 -2.73 13.02 1.62
N LEU A 68 -3.52 14.07 1.44
CA LEU A 68 -3.18 15.20 0.57
C LEU A 68 -2.06 16.08 1.13
N GLU A 69 -1.80 16.00 2.43
CA GLU A 69 -0.79 16.78 3.14
C GLU A 69 0.48 15.96 3.45
N LEU A 70 0.41 14.64 3.30
CA LEU A 70 1.53 13.74 3.50
C LEU A 70 2.49 13.77 2.31
N ASP A 71 3.78 13.87 2.61
CA ASP A 71 4.83 13.56 1.66
C ASP A 71 4.65 12.13 1.12
N ILE A 72 4.66 12.00 -0.20
CA ILE A 72 4.35 10.75 -0.90
C ILE A 72 5.32 9.63 -0.51
N GLU A 73 6.59 9.96 -0.28
CA GLU A 73 7.61 8.99 0.12
C GLU A 73 7.32 8.43 1.51
N GLN A 74 7.00 9.30 2.47
CA GLN A 74 6.58 8.90 3.81
C GLN A 74 5.31 8.06 3.78
N PHE A 75 4.39 8.39 2.88
CA PHE A 75 3.16 7.63 2.73
C PHE A 75 3.45 6.22 2.20
N VAL A 76 4.29 6.07 1.18
CA VAL A 76 4.71 4.77 0.67
C VAL A 76 5.39 3.94 1.76
N TYR A 77 6.27 4.56 2.55
CA TYR A 77 6.91 3.87 3.68
C TYR A 77 5.88 3.36 4.70
N LEU A 78 4.85 4.16 5.00
CA LEU A 78 3.74 3.75 5.86
C LEU A 78 2.97 2.54 5.29
N VAL A 79 2.65 2.56 3.99
CA VAL A 79 1.98 1.45 3.28
C VAL A 79 2.77 0.14 3.45
N PHE A 80 4.06 0.16 3.14
CA PHE A 80 4.91 -1.03 3.26
C PHE A 80 5.05 -1.50 4.70
N ASN A 81 5.15 -0.59 5.67
CA ASN A 81 5.20 -0.93 7.08
C ASN A 81 3.91 -1.58 7.60
N ARG A 82 2.74 -1.09 7.18
CA ARG A 82 1.45 -1.68 7.54
C ARG A 82 1.33 -3.10 6.98
N ALA A 83 1.68 -3.31 5.72
CA ALA A 83 1.73 -4.64 5.12
C ALA A 83 2.71 -5.57 5.83
N LYS A 84 3.91 -5.09 6.17
CA LYS A 84 4.90 -5.86 6.96
C LYS A 84 4.34 -6.29 8.31
N LYS A 85 3.69 -5.39 9.06
CA LYS A 85 3.08 -5.72 10.36
C LYS A 85 2.02 -6.81 10.22
N LYS A 86 1.15 -6.73 9.21
CA LYS A 86 0.14 -7.76 8.92
C LYS A 86 0.77 -9.11 8.61
N VAL A 87 1.80 -9.14 7.78
CA VAL A 87 2.51 -10.37 7.42
C VAL A 87 3.15 -10.99 8.66
N VAL A 88 3.87 -10.20 9.47
CA VAL A 88 4.51 -10.69 10.71
C VAL A 88 3.47 -11.24 11.68
N PHE A 89 2.36 -10.52 11.88
CA PHE A 89 1.27 -11.00 12.72
C PHE A 89 0.72 -12.34 12.24
N LYS A 90 0.42 -12.48 10.94
CA LYS A 90 -0.05 -13.76 10.39
C LYS A 90 0.95 -14.90 10.58
N THR A 91 2.24 -14.64 10.42
CA THR A 91 3.27 -15.68 10.62
C THR A 91 3.39 -16.12 12.07
N ASN A 92 3.18 -15.21 13.03
CA ASN A 92 3.34 -15.52 14.45
C ASN A 92 2.12 -16.19 15.10
N PHE A 93 0.95 -16.13 14.45
CA PHE A 93 -0.33 -16.60 15.01
C PHE A 93 -1.03 -17.65 14.11
N ASN A 94 -0.36 -18.12 13.05
CA ASN A 94 -0.82 -19.24 12.21
C ASN A 94 0.08 -20.46 12.38
#